data_AF-A0A0F9DAU3-F1
#
_entry.id   AF-A0A0F9DAU3-F1
#
_cell.length_a   1.000
_cell.length_b   1.000
_cell.length_c   1.000
_cell.angle_alpha   90.00
_cell.angle_beta   90.00
_cell.angle_gamma   90.00
#
_symmetry.space_group_name_H-M   'P 1'
#
loop_
_entity.id
_entity.type
_entity.pdbx_description
1 polymer ?
#
loop_
_entity_poly.entity_id
_entity_poly.type
_entity_poly.pdbx_seq_one_letter_code
_entity_poly.pdbx_strand_id
1 'polypeptide(L)'
;MINEKRLKQEAKLLKKNNDSLNQAQALDIVARKYGYSSWPDVSKELKKQAVEGIPLPSISTNFVEYNEVEMSDKDYEVYDQERASDLQLEQKLLLRSNTVALTKLGVEFSLFEPTQTGLNKSILDATQSVRDHFELEEFHYYFQQEQVVLLLLELILMRIMKIY
;
A
#
# COMPACT_ATOMS: atom_id res chain seq x y z
N MET A 1 13.08 14.06 14.65
CA MET A 1 12.91 13.47 13.32
C MET A 1 14.20 13.63 12.54
N ILE A 2 14.72 12.56 11.96
CA ILE A 2 15.96 12.60 11.16
C ILE A 2 15.62 13.08 9.74
N ASN A 3 16.50 13.87 9.14
CA ASN A 3 16.27 14.41 7.79
C ASN A 3 17.41 13.97 6.87
N GLU A 4 17.08 13.19 5.85
CA GLU A 4 18.06 12.60 4.93
C GLU A 4 18.96 13.66 4.28
N LYS A 5 18.40 14.80 3.83
CA LYS A 5 19.16 15.86 3.15
C LYS A 5 20.19 16.47 4.11
N ARG A 6 19.78 16.74 5.35
CA ARG A 6 20.66 17.31 6.38
C ARG A 6 21.79 16.36 6.76
N LEU A 7 21.48 15.08 6.97
CA LEU A 7 22.51 14.07 7.31
C LEU A 7 23.52 13.89 6.17
N LYS A 8 23.06 13.86 4.92
CA LYS A 8 23.94 13.80 3.74
C LYS A 8 24.80 15.06 3.60
N GLN A 9 24.28 16.24 3.94
CA GLN A 9 25.06 17.49 3.97
C GLN A 9 26.14 17.46 5.05
N GLU A 10 25.81 17.02 6.27
CA GLU A 10 26.80 16.86 7.36
C GLU A 10 27.91 15.88 6.98
N ALA A 11 27.56 14.74 6.36
CA ALA A 11 28.55 13.77 5.87
C ALA A 11 29.47 14.35 4.78
N LYS A 12 28.91 15.15 3.85
CA LYS A 12 29.70 15.85 2.81
C LYS A 12 30.67 16.87 3.41
N LEU A 13 30.25 17.61 4.43
CA LEU A 13 31.12 18.56 5.13
C LEU A 13 32.23 17.84 5.90
N LEU A 14 31.90 16.74 6.57
CA LEU A 14 32.88 15.91 7.28
C LEU A 14 33.94 15.33 6.34
N LYS A 15 33.52 14.86 5.16
CA LYS A 15 34.44 14.42 4.11
C LYS A 15 35.33 15.58 3.62
N LYS A 16 34.76 16.75 3.37
CA LYS A 16 35.53 17.93 2.88
C LYS A 16 36.59 18.39 3.89
N ASN A 17 36.35 18.20 5.18
CA ASN A 17 37.26 18.58 6.24
C ASN A 17 38.27 17.46 6.61
N ASN A 18 38.17 16.27 5.98
CA ASN A 18 39.05 15.13 6.21
C ASN A 18 39.30 14.36 4.92
N ASP A 19 40.45 14.61 4.28
CA ASP A 19 40.82 13.98 3.00
C ASP A 19 41.00 12.46 3.08
N SER A 20 41.16 11.89 4.28
CA SER A 20 41.31 10.45 4.51
C SER A 20 39.98 9.69 4.57
N LEU A 21 38.84 10.38 4.70
CA LEU A 21 37.53 9.74 4.83
C LEU A 21 36.88 9.52 3.47
N ASN A 22 36.40 8.30 3.23
CA ASN A 22 35.48 8.05 2.13
C ASN A 22 34.04 8.46 2.53
N GLN A 23 33.15 8.59 1.53
CA GLN A 23 31.78 9.04 1.76
C GLN A 23 30.97 8.08 2.65
N ALA A 24 31.21 6.77 2.56
CA ALA A 24 30.49 5.77 3.34
C ALA A 24 30.87 5.86 4.83
N GLN A 25 32.16 5.99 5.13
CA GLN A 25 32.68 6.20 6.48
C GLN A 25 32.13 7.50 7.09
N ALA A 26 32.09 8.58 6.30
CA ALA A 26 31.50 9.84 6.75
C ALA A 26 30.02 9.70 7.10
N LEU A 27 29.25 8.94 6.32
CA LEU A 27 27.83 8.65 6.62
C LEU A 27 27.66 7.79 7.87
N ASP A 28 28.51 6.80 8.10
CA ASP A 28 28.47 5.98 9.33
C ASP A 28 28.84 6.78 10.58
N ILE A 29 29.80 7.71 10.47
CA ILE A 29 30.15 8.63 11.57
C ILE A 29 28.95 9.52 11.92
N VAL A 30 28.29 10.08 10.89
CA VAL A 30 27.06 10.84 11.10
C VAL A 30 25.97 9.95 11.70
N ALA A 31 25.77 8.73 11.23
CA ALA A 31 24.79 7.80 11.79
C ALA A 31 25.00 7.58 13.31
N ARG A 32 26.26 7.33 13.72
CA ARG A 32 26.63 7.15 15.13
C ARG A 32 26.40 8.39 15.98
N LYS A 33 26.65 9.58 15.44
CA LYS A 33 26.35 10.86 16.12
C LYS A 33 24.85 10.99 16.46
N TYR A 34 23.98 10.39 15.66
CA TYR A 34 22.53 10.39 15.87
C TYR A 34 22.01 9.13 16.59
N GLY A 35 22.90 8.29 17.13
CA GLY A 35 22.53 7.10 17.91
C GLY A 35 22.29 5.83 17.10
N TYR A 36 22.63 5.81 15.81
CA TYR A 36 22.49 4.63 14.94
C TYR A 36 23.84 3.92 14.77
N SER A 37 23.84 2.60 14.59
CA SER A 37 25.10 1.85 14.47
C SER A 37 25.82 2.11 13.14
N SER A 38 25.02 2.32 12.08
CA SER A 38 25.47 2.49 10.71
C SER A 38 24.46 3.26 9.84
N TRP A 39 24.88 3.75 8.68
CA TRP A 39 24.00 4.42 7.71
C TRP A 39 22.84 3.54 7.19
N PRO A 40 23.00 2.22 6.99
CA PRO A 40 21.88 1.32 6.72
C PRO A 40 20.73 1.41 7.74
N ASP A 41 21.02 1.56 9.04
CA ASP A 41 19.99 1.68 10.08
C ASP A 41 19.22 2.99 9.95
N VAL A 42 19.94 4.08 9.70
CA VAL A 42 19.35 5.39 9.39
C VAL A 42 18.45 5.29 8.16
N SER A 43 18.92 4.60 7.12
CA SER A 43 18.16 4.41 5.88
C SER A 43 16.88 3.60 6.11
N LYS A 44 16.92 2.58 6.97
CA LYS A 44 15.74 1.80 7.37
C LYS A 44 14.74 2.69 8.11
N GLU A 45 15.21 3.52 9.01
CA GLU A 45 14.37 4.42 9.80
C GLU A 45 13.75 5.54 8.96
N LEU A 46 14.51 6.12 8.02
CA LEU A 46 13.99 7.10 7.05
C LEU A 46 12.88 6.49 6.17
N LYS A 47 13.03 5.23 5.75
CA LYS A 47 11.98 4.52 5.00
C LYS A 47 10.71 4.34 5.83
N LYS A 48 10.83 4.00 7.12
CA LYS A 48 9.67 3.90 8.03
C LYS A 48 8.96 5.23 8.16
N GLN A 49 9.70 6.31 8.44
CA GLN A 49 9.13 7.67 8.57
C GLN A 49 8.42 8.13 7.30
N ALA A 50 8.98 7.81 6.13
CA ALA A 50 8.36 8.15 4.85
C ALA A 50 7.04 7.40 4.62
N VAL A 51 6.89 6.18 5.13
CA VAL A 51 5.67 5.37 5.01
C VAL A 51 4.64 5.71 6.06
N GLU A 52 5.09 5.97 7.30
CA GLU A 52 4.22 6.34 8.42
C GLU A 52 3.44 7.64 8.13
N GLY A 53 4.10 8.63 7.54
CA GLY A 53 3.52 9.94 7.26
C GLY A 53 2.57 10.01 6.07
N ILE A 54 2.37 8.91 5.32
CA ILE A 54 1.45 8.88 4.18
C ILE A 54 0.16 8.17 4.62
N PRO A 55 -0.97 8.90 4.73
CA PRO A 55 -2.25 8.26 4.99
C PRO A 55 -2.68 7.45 3.77
N LEU A 56 -3.18 6.24 4.01
CA LEU A 56 -3.80 5.46 2.95
C LEU A 56 -5.17 6.04 2.58
N PRO A 57 -5.62 5.87 1.33
CA PRO A 57 -6.98 6.26 0.96
C PRO A 57 -7.99 5.55 1.88
N SER A 58 -9.09 6.23 2.18
CA SER A 58 -10.22 5.64 2.88
C SER A 58 -10.87 4.55 2.02
N ILE A 59 -11.52 3.60 2.68
CA ILE A 59 -12.37 2.64 2.01
C ILE A 59 -13.42 3.37 1.17
N SER A 60 -13.70 2.87 -0.03
CA SER A 60 -14.79 3.35 -0.86
C SER A 60 -16.11 2.75 -0.36
N THR A 61 -17.01 3.58 0.13
CA THR A 61 -18.34 3.19 0.63
C THR A 61 -19.49 3.73 -0.23
N ASN A 62 -19.17 4.33 -1.38
CA ASN A 62 -20.12 5.08 -2.20
C ASN A 62 -21.28 4.23 -2.75
N PHE A 63 -21.16 2.90 -2.80
CA PHE A 63 -22.24 2.00 -3.27
C PHE A 63 -23.53 2.13 -2.45
N VAL A 64 -23.43 2.52 -1.17
CA VAL A 64 -24.59 2.76 -0.30
C VAL A 64 -25.35 4.02 -0.74
N GLU A 65 -24.65 5.04 -1.23
CA GLU A 65 -25.26 6.32 -1.62
C GLU A 65 -26.06 6.21 -2.92
N TYR A 66 -25.68 5.30 -3.81
CA TYR A 66 -26.31 5.12 -5.11
C TYR A 66 -27.48 4.12 -5.10
N ASN A 67 -27.86 3.58 -3.94
CA ASN A 67 -28.90 2.54 -3.80
C ASN A 67 -28.69 1.36 -4.76
N GLU A 68 -27.43 1.07 -5.14
CA GLU A 68 -27.10 -0.01 -6.06
C GLU A 68 -27.27 -1.40 -5.40
N VAL A 69 -27.29 -1.43 -4.08
CA VAL A 69 -27.33 -2.65 -3.26
C VAL A 69 -28.37 -2.49 -2.16
N GLU A 70 -29.30 -3.45 -2.05
CA GLU A 70 -30.23 -3.50 -0.92
C GLU A 70 -29.48 -3.85 0.39
N MET A 71 -29.56 -2.95 1.36
CA MET A 71 -28.94 -3.07 2.69
C MET A 71 -29.99 -3.43 3.73
N SER A 72 -29.75 -4.50 4.49
CA SER A 72 -30.54 -4.83 5.68
C SER A 72 -29.91 -4.22 6.94
N ASP A 73 -30.65 -4.19 8.05
CA ASP A 73 -30.15 -3.69 9.34
C ASP A 73 -28.83 -4.37 9.76
N LYS A 74 -28.70 -5.68 9.51
CA LYS A 74 -27.47 -6.44 9.78
C LYS A 74 -26.30 -6.04 8.89
N ASP A 75 -26.57 -5.62 7.66
CA ASP A 75 -25.53 -5.16 6.75
C ASP A 75 -24.98 -3.79 7.20
N TYR A 76 -25.84 -2.94 7.78
CA TYR A 76 -25.41 -1.68 8.39
C TYR A 76 -24.54 -1.89 9.65
N GLU A 77 -24.87 -2.89 10.47
CA GLU A 77 -24.02 -3.25 11.63
C GLU A 77 -22.60 -3.65 11.21
N VAL A 78 -22.45 -4.33 10.07
CA VAL A 78 -21.15 -4.71 9.49
C VAL A 78 -20.47 -3.50 8.86
N TYR A 79 -21.22 -2.68 8.13
CA TYR A 79 -20.74 -1.44 7.53
C TYR A 79 -20.11 -0.49 8.57
N ASP A 80 -20.73 -0.35 9.74
CA ASP A 80 -20.24 0.50 10.82
C ASP A 80 -18.94 -0.03 11.45
N GLN A 81 -18.58 -1.29 11.19
CA GLN A 81 -17.35 -1.94 11.67
C GLN A 81 -16.22 -1.90 10.65
N GLU A 82 -16.45 -1.37 9.45
CA GLU A 82 -15.40 -1.22 8.42
C GLU A 82 -14.29 -0.27 8.91
N ARG A 83 -13.11 -0.35 8.27
CA ARG A 83 -11.93 0.41 8.70
C ARG A 83 -12.20 1.92 8.69
N ALA A 84 -12.32 2.48 9.89
CA ALA A 84 -12.43 3.93 10.11
C ALA A 84 -11.07 4.63 10.33
N SER A 85 -9.99 3.87 10.55
CA SER A 85 -8.65 4.38 10.90
C SER A 85 -7.57 3.87 9.95
N ASP A 86 -6.40 4.50 9.96
CA ASP A 86 -5.32 4.12 9.06
C ASP A 86 -4.71 2.74 9.40
N LEU A 87 -4.08 2.08 8.41
CA LEU A 87 -3.41 0.81 8.65
C LEU A 87 -2.21 0.98 9.59
N GLN A 88 -1.90 -0.09 10.32
CA GLN A 88 -0.73 -0.13 11.18
C GLN A 88 0.56 -0.03 10.35
N LEU A 89 1.61 0.55 10.94
CA LEU A 89 2.89 0.77 10.24
C LEU A 89 3.47 -0.52 9.62
N GLU A 90 3.35 -1.65 10.29
CA GLU A 90 3.83 -2.94 9.78
C GLU A 90 3.13 -3.34 8.47
N GLN A 91 1.80 -3.17 8.41
CA GLN A 91 1.02 -3.43 7.21
C GLN A 91 1.38 -2.47 6.07
N LYS A 92 1.56 -1.18 6.38
CA LYS A 92 2.00 -0.18 5.39
C LYS A 92 3.39 -0.51 4.82
N LEU A 93 4.31 -0.98 5.66
CA LEU A 93 5.65 -1.38 5.23
C LEU A 93 5.60 -2.60 4.31
N LEU A 94 4.76 -3.59 4.62
CA LEU A 94 4.56 -4.76 3.79
C LEU A 94 3.96 -4.37 2.42
N LEU A 95 2.91 -3.55 2.42
CA LEU A 95 2.30 -3.03 1.20
C LEU A 95 3.33 -2.30 0.33
N ARG A 96 4.15 -1.43 0.94
CA ARG A 96 5.20 -0.71 0.22
C ARG A 96 6.26 -1.66 -0.35
N SER A 97 6.61 -2.72 0.38
CA SER A 97 7.56 -3.73 -0.11
C SER A 97 7.01 -4.48 -1.33
N ASN A 98 5.75 -4.91 -1.27
CA ASN A 98 5.10 -5.65 -2.34
C ASN A 98 4.91 -4.79 -3.60
N THR A 99 4.42 -3.56 -3.43
CA THR A 99 4.26 -2.61 -4.56
C THR A 99 5.59 -2.34 -5.27
N VAL A 100 6.67 -2.13 -4.52
CA VAL A 100 8.02 -1.96 -5.09
C VAL A 100 8.50 -3.22 -5.81
N ALA A 101 8.21 -4.41 -5.28
CA ALA A 101 8.57 -5.68 -5.92
C ALA A 101 7.80 -5.88 -7.24
N LEU A 102 6.48 -5.68 -7.25
CA LEU A 102 5.63 -5.81 -8.42
C LEU A 102 6.00 -4.80 -9.52
N THR A 103 6.25 -3.54 -9.14
CA THR A 103 6.71 -2.51 -10.07
C THR A 103 8.03 -2.89 -10.74
N LYS A 104 8.98 -3.48 -9.98
CA LYS A 104 10.27 -3.93 -10.53
C LYS A 104 10.11 -5.09 -11.50
N LEU A 105 9.12 -5.94 -11.29
CA LEU A 105 8.80 -7.05 -12.18
C LEU A 105 8.00 -6.60 -13.41
N GLY A 106 7.60 -5.33 -13.49
CA GLY A 106 6.74 -4.83 -14.56
C GLY A 106 5.34 -5.42 -14.50
N VAL A 107 4.90 -5.88 -13.33
CA VAL A 107 3.58 -6.44 -13.11
C VAL A 107 2.63 -5.30 -12.78
N GLU A 108 1.59 -5.14 -13.59
CA GLU A 108 0.51 -4.21 -13.29
C GLU A 108 -0.30 -4.73 -12.08
N PHE A 109 -0.70 -3.81 -11.21
CA PHE A 109 -1.47 -4.15 -10.03
C PHE A 109 -2.40 -3.00 -9.66
N SER A 110 -3.56 -3.38 -9.13
CA SER A 110 -4.48 -2.46 -8.48
C SER A 110 -4.51 -2.75 -6.99
N LEU A 111 -4.49 -1.68 -6.18
CA LEU A 111 -4.73 -1.78 -4.76
C LEU A 111 -6.22 -1.66 -4.51
N PHE A 112 -6.78 -2.67 -3.85
CA PHE A 112 -8.14 -2.63 -3.35
C PHE A 112 -8.16 -3.10 -1.90
N GLU A 113 -9.06 -2.53 -1.12
CA GLU A 113 -9.32 -2.96 0.25
C GLU A 113 -10.68 -3.68 0.27
N PRO A 114 -10.71 -5.00 0.51
CA PRO A 114 -11.98 -5.72 0.64
C PRO A 114 -12.71 -5.23 1.88
N THR A 115 -13.96 -4.81 1.72
CA THR A 115 -14.88 -4.55 2.82
C THR A 115 -15.61 -5.83 3.19
N GLN A 116 -15.96 -6.00 4.47
CA GLN A 116 -16.79 -7.12 4.89
C GLN A 116 -18.19 -7.04 4.26
N THR A 117 -18.70 -5.82 4.09
CA THR A 117 -19.92 -5.54 3.34
C THR A 117 -19.78 -5.96 1.87
N GLY A 118 -18.62 -5.65 1.28
CA GLY A 118 -18.26 -6.02 -0.08
C GLY A 118 -18.20 -7.52 -0.30
N LEU A 119 -17.64 -8.25 0.67
CA LEU A 119 -17.63 -9.71 0.70
C LEU A 119 -19.03 -10.30 0.86
N ASN A 120 -19.80 -9.83 1.86
CA ASN A 120 -21.12 -10.37 2.17
C ASN A 120 -22.12 -10.15 1.04
N LYS A 121 -22.04 -8.99 0.37
CA LYS A 121 -22.89 -8.66 -0.78
C LYS A 121 -22.30 -9.08 -2.12
N SER A 122 -21.09 -9.67 -2.11
CA SER A 122 -20.35 -10.04 -3.32
C SER A 122 -20.19 -8.87 -4.32
N ILE A 123 -20.13 -7.64 -3.80
CA ILE A 123 -19.92 -6.38 -4.55
C ILE A 123 -18.44 -5.96 -4.51
N LEU A 124 -17.55 -6.93 -4.31
CA LEU A 124 -16.10 -6.76 -4.16
C LEU A 124 -15.45 -6.20 -5.44
N ASP A 125 -16.16 -6.33 -6.56
CA ASP A 125 -15.87 -5.78 -7.87
C ASP A 125 -16.34 -4.33 -8.06
N ALA A 126 -16.98 -3.71 -7.06
CA ALA A 126 -17.69 -2.45 -7.23
C ALA A 126 -16.84 -1.18 -7.18
N THR A 127 -15.54 -1.28 -6.88
CA THR A 127 -14.69 -0.08 -6.99
C THR A 127 -14.30 0.17 -8.43
N GLN A 128 -14.53 1.39 -8.93
CA GLN A 128 -14.28 1.77 -10.32
C GLN A 128 -12.84 1.43 -10.76
N SER A 129 -11.85 1.63 -9.90
CA SER A 129 -10.45 1.32 -10.22
C SER A 129 -10.16 -0.19 -10.43
N VAL A 130 -10.88 -1.07 -9.74
CA VAL A 130 -10.77 -2.52 -9.96
C VAL A 130 -11.45 -2.89 -11.27
N ARG A 131 -12.62 -2.30 -11.56
CA ARG A 131 -13.33 -2.51 -12.83
C ARG A 131 -12.50 -2.07 -14.02
N ASP A 132 -11.97 -0.84 -13.97
CA ASP A 132 -11.13 -0.27 -15.01
C ASP A 132 -9.90 -1.15 -15.27
N HIS A 133 -9.23 -1.60 -14.21
CA HIS A 133 -8.06 -2.48 -14.37
C HIS A 133 -8.41 -3.83 -14.98
N PHE A 134 -9.53 -4.44 -14.57
CA PHE A 134 -9.97 -5.73 -15.11
C PHE A 134 -10.42 -5.62 -16.57
N GLU A 135 -11.01 -4.49 -16.96
CA GLU A 135 -11.39 -4.22 -18.35
C GLU A 135 -10.15 -3.94 -19.24
N LEU A 136 -9.19 -3.16 -18.73
CA LEU A 136 -7.93 -2.84 -19.44
C LEU A 136 -7.06 -4.08 -19.66
N GLU A 137 -7.00 -4.97 -18.68
CA GLU A 137 -6.29 -6.24 -18.76
C GLU A 137 -7.09 -7.35 -19.48
N GLU A 138 -8.27 -7.02 -20.01
CA GLU A 138 -9.18 -7.93 -20.70
C GLU A 138 -9.58 -9.16 -19.85
N PHE A 139 -9.54 -9.02 -18.52
CA PHE A 139 -9.91 -10.09 -17.60
C PHE A 139 -11.42 -10.25 -17.45
N HIS A 140 -12.15 -9.13 -17.46
CA HIS A 140 -13.61 -9.14 -17.36
C HIS A 140 -14.20 -7.84 -17.89
N TYR A 141 -15.33 -7.94 -18.58
CA TYR A 141 -16.09 -6.79 -19.08
C TYR A 141 -17.40 -6.68 -18.32
N TYR A 142 -17.50 -5.68 -17.43
CA TYR A 142 -18.63 -5.56 -16.51
C TYR A 142 -19.94 -5.21 -17.22
N PHE A 143 -19.88 -4.56 -18.39
CA PHE A 143 -21.06 -4.27 -19.22
C PHE A 143 -21.73 -5.53 -19.81
N GLN A 144 -21.06 -6.69 -19.78
CA GLN A 144 -21.59 -7.96 -20.28
C GLN A 144 -22.24 -8.80 -19.17
N GLN A 145 -22.17 -8.34 -17.92
CA GLN A 145 -22.67 -9.09 -16.77
C GLN A 145 -24.18 -8.86 -16.62
N GLU A 146 -24.97 -9.91 -16.87
CA GLU A 146 -26.38 -9.91 -16.47
C GLU A 146 -26.43 -9.83 -14.94
N GLN A 147 -27.20 -8.87 -14.41
CA GLN A 147 -27.42 -8.72 -12.98
C GLN A 147 -27.70 -10.10 -12.37
N VAL A 148 -26.99 -10.44 -11.29
CA VAL A 148 -27.06 -11.70 -10.50
C VAL A 148 -26.00 -12.79 -10.83
N VAL A 149 -25.08 -12.61 -11.79
CA VAL A 149 -23.98 -13.59 -11.95
C VAL A 149 -22.80 -13.27 -11.02
N LEU A 150 -22.73 -14.01 -9.91
CA LEU A 150 -21.61 -14.10 -8.97
C LEU A 150 -20.33 -14.54 -9.69
N LEU A 151 -19.38 -13.63 -9.89
CA LEU A 151 -18.05 -14.01 -10.34
C LEU A 151 -17.21 -14.48 -9.16
N LEU A 152 -16.94 -15.79 -9.19
CA LEU A 152 -16.15 -16.57 -8.25
C LEU A 152 -14.89 -15.85 -7.77
N LEU A 153 -14.87 -15.53 -6.48
CA LEU A 153 -13.67 -15.31 -5.64
C LEU A 153 -12.60 -16.39 -5.85
N GLU A 154 -12.99 -17.61 -6.25
CA GLU A 154 -12.09 -18.73 -6.54
C GLU A 154 -11.08 -18.40 -7.64
N LEU A 155 -11.46 -17.64 -8.68
CA LEU A 155 -10.54 -17.33 -9.79
C LEU A 155 -9.47 -16.30 -9.39
N ILE A 156 -9.83 -15.34 -8.52
CA ILE A 156 -8.93 -14.29 -8.01
C ILE A 156 -7.95 -14.88 -7.00
N LEU A 157 -8.41 -15.70 -6.05
CA LEU A 157 -7.55 -16.40 -5.08
C LEU A 157 -6.66 -17.46 -5.75
N MET A 158 -7.17 -18.24 -6.70
CA MET A 158 -6.37 -19.27 -7.38
C MET A 158 -5.24 -18.69 -8.25
N ARG A 159 -5.38 -17.47 -8.78
CA ARG A 159 -4.31 -16.84 -9.57
C ARG A 159 -3.29 -16.09 -8.71
N ILE A 160 -3.73 -15.46 -7.61
CA ILE A 160 -2.81 -14.88 -6.61
C ILE A 160 -1.97 -15.99 -5.94
N MET A 161 -2.56 -17.16 -5.69
CA MET A 161 -1.83 -18.33 -5.15
C MET A 161 -0.93 -19.03 -6.17
N LYS A 162 -1.18 -18.92 -7.48
CA LYS A 162 -0.32 -19.50 -8.53
C LYS A 162 0.96 -18.70 -8.80
N ILE A 163 1.12 -17.52 -8.19
CA ILE A 163 2.31 -16.67 -8.28
C ILE A 163 3.31 -16.94 -7.13
N TYR A 164 3.03 -17.92 -6.25
CA TYR A 164 3.98 -18.47 -5.28
C TYR A 164 4.40 -19.91 -5.63
#